data_AF-A0A7Z9GZM1-F1
#
_entry.id   AF-A0A7Z9GZM1-F1
#
_cell.length_a   1.000
_cell.length_b   1.000
_cell.length_c   1.000
_cell.angle_alpha   90.00
_cell.angle_beta   90.00
_cell.angle_gamma   90.00
#
_symmetry.space_group_name_H-M   'P 1'
#
loop_
_entity.id
_entity.type
_entity.pdbx_description
1 polymer ?
#
loop_
_entity_poly.entity_id
_entity_poly.type
_entity_poly.pdbx_seq_one_letter_code
_entity_poly.pdbx_strand_id
1 'polypeptide(L)' 'MKELIGVLIGGALGAGVRYLLSEQSQRWFGDHFPYGTLIVNVSGCLILGGLFGWGMDHMSPTVQKLVITGFLGSLTT' A
#
# COMPACT_ATOMS: atom_id res chain seq x y z
N MET A 1 -20.82 2.68 5.48
CA MET A 1 -20.69 3.23 4.10
C MET A 1 -19.45 4.10 3.93
N LYS A 2 -19.14 5.02 4.86
CA LYS A 2 -17.89 5.81 4.85
C LYS A 2 -16.62 4.95 4.81
N GLU A 3 -16.57 3.87 5.58
CA GLU A 3 -15.41 2.96 5.56
C GLU A 3 -15.25 2.25 4.22
N LEU A 4 -16.35 1.82 3.59
CA LEU A 4 -16.30 1.21 2.26
C LEU A 4 -15.72 2.17 1.23
N ILE A 5 -16.16 3.44 1.24
CA ILE A 5 -15.58 4.49 0.38
C ILE A 5 -14.08 4.65 0.69
N GLY A 6 -13.70 4.62 1.97
CA GLY A 6 -12.29 4.62 2.38
C GLY A 6 -11.51 3.47 1.76
N VAL A 7 -12.00 2.23 1.86
CA VAL A 7 -11.37 1.05 1.24
C VAL A 7 -11.24 1.22 -0.27
N LEU A 8 -12.27 1.70 -0.96
CA LEU A 8 -12.26 1.87 -2.41
C LEU A 8 -11.24 2.92 -2.86
N ILE A 9 -11.21 4.09 -2.21
CA ILE A 9 -10.26 5.16 -2.51
C ILE A 9 -8.84 4.70 -2.21
N GLY A 10 -8.62 4.13 -1.02
CA GLY A 10 -7.32 3.58 -0.63
C GLY A 10 -6.85 2.52 -1.61
N GLY A 11 -7.72 1.58 -1.97
CA GLY A 11 -7.40 0.48 -2.89
C GLY A 11 -7.04 0.95 -4.28
N ALA A 12 -7.80 1.91 -4.84
CA ALA A 12 -7.47 2.51 -6.13
C ALA A 12 -6.09 3.19 -6.11
N LEU A 13 -5.78 3.95 -5.05
CA LEU A 13 -4.47 4.58 -4.89
C LEU A 13 -3.34 3.55 -4.71
N GLY A 14 -3.53 2.53 -3.87
CA GLY A 14 -2.54 1.49 -3.61
C GLY A 14 -2.22 0.68 -4.85
N ALA A 15 -3.25 0.26 -5.59
CA ALA A 15 -3.08 -0.43 -6.86
C ALA A 15 -2.38 0.43 -7.91
N GLY A 16 -2.71 1.73 -8.00
CA GLY A 16 -2.05 2.68 -8.90
C GLY A 16 -0.57 2.85 -8.58
N VAL A 17 -0.22 3.03 -7.30
CA VAL A 17 1.19 3.12 -6.87
C VAL A 17 1.94 1.82 -7.15
N ARG A 18 1.35 0.67 -6.84
CA ARG A 18 1.95 -0.64 -7.15
C ARG A 18 2.24 -0.79 -8.64
N TYR A 19 1.26 -0.44 -9.48
CA TYR A 19 1.42 -0.50 -10.94
C TYR A 19 2.58 0.38 -11.42
N LEU A 20 2.64 1.64 -10.98
CA LEU A 20 3.69 2.57 -11.37
C LEU A 20 5.07 2.14 -10.88
N LEU A 21 5.17 1.62 -9.65
CA LEU A 21 6.44 1.13 -9.11
C LEU A 21 6.92 -0.13 -9.84
N SER A 22 6.01 -1.04 -10.21
CA SER A 22 6.35 -2.20 -11.04
C SER A 22 6.92 -1.77 -12.39
N GLU A 23 6.21 -0.90 -13.12
CA GLU A 23 6.67 -0.35 -14.41
C GLU A 23 8.02 0.37 -14.27
N GLN A 24 8.16 1.23 -13.26
CA GLN A 24 9.37 2.00 -13.08
C GLN A 24 10.56 1.13 -12.68
N SER A 25 10.33 0.12 -11.86
CA SER A 25 11.36 -0.84 -11.47
C SER A 25 11.88 -1.64 -12.67
N GLN A 26 10.99 -2.04 -13.59
CA GLN A 26 11.38 -2.73 -14.80
C GLN A 26 12.26 -1.84 -15.69
N ARG A 27 11.94 -0.54 -15.78
CA ARG A 27 12.76 0.43 -16.53
C ARG A 27 14.15 0.68 -15.92
N TRP A 28 14.25 0.65 -14.60
CA TRP A 28 15.51 0.95 -13.90
C TRP A 28 16.40 -0.27 -13.71
N PHE A 29 15.81 -1.44 -13.44
CA PHE A 29 16.53 -2.64 -13.02
C PHE A 29 16.39 -3.82 -14.00
N GLY A 30 15.57 -3.67 -15.04
CA GLY A 30 15.23 -4.75 -15.97
C GLY A 30 14.23 -5.74 -15.38
N ASP A 31 14.06 -6.88 -16.06
CA ASP A 31 13.05 -7.91 -15.78
C ASP A 31 13.65 -9.22 -15.22
N HIS A 32 14.96 -9.27 -14.99
CA HIS A 32 15.66 -10.44 -14.44
C HIS A 32 15.23 -10.79 -13.01
N PHE A 33 14.72 -9.82 -12.25
CA PHE A 33 14.26 -10.00 -10.88
C PHE A 33 13.06 -9.08 -10.58
N PRO A 34 12.05 -9.51 -9.80
CA PRO A 34 10.83 -8.74 -9.55
C PRO A 34 11.04 -7.62 -8.51
N TYR A 35 11.88 -6.64 -8.84
CA TYR A 35 12.22 -5.52 -7.96
C TYR A 35 10.97 -4.72 -7.55
N GLY A 36 10.02 -4.51 -8.46
CA GLY A 36 8.76 -3.81 -8.16
C GLY A 36 7.98 -4.50 -7.03
N THR A 37 7.77 -5.81 -7.15
CA THR A 37 7.10 -6.63 -6.13
C THR A 37 7.84 -6.61 -4.80
N LEU A 38 9.18 -6.66 -4.82
CA LEU A 38 9.98 -6.57 -3.60
C LEU A 38 9.80 -5.20 -2.92
N ILE A 39 9.92 -4.12 -3.69
CA ILE A 39 9.83 -2.74 -3.18
C ILE A 39 8.47 -2.51 -2.52
N VAL A 40 7.36 -2.83 -3.20
CA VAL A 40 6.03 -2.55 -2.66
C VAL A 40 5.74 -3.33 -1.38
N ASN A 41 6.22 -4.57 -1.28
CA ASN A 41 6.05 -5.41 -0.09
C ASN A 41 6.91 -4.94 1.09
N VAL A 42 8.19 -4.65 0.84
CA VAL A 42 9.09 -4.15 1.91
C VAL A 42 8.62 -2.79 2.42
N SER A 43 8.26 -1.86 1.52
CA SER A 43 7.70 -0.57 1.89
C SER A 43 6.38 -0.73 2.63
N GLY A 44 5.49 -1.61 2.16
CA GLY A 44 4.20 -1.89 2.80
C GLY A 44 4.36 -2.40 4.23
N CYS A 45 5.24 -3.38 4.45
CA CYS A 45 5.54 -3.92 5.78
C CYS A 45 6.14 -2.86 6.71
N LEU A 46 7.05 -2.01 6.21
CA LEU A 46 7.65 -0.94 7.00
C LEU A 46 6.60 0.09 7.44
N ILE A 47 5.73 0.52 6.51
CA ILE A 47 4.66 1.47 6.80
C ILE A 47 3.67 0.84 7.80
N LEU A 48 3.25 -0.40 7.58
CA LEU A 48 2.32 -1.09 8.47
C LEU A 48 2.90 -1.24 9.87
N GLY A 49 4.16 -1.67 9.99
CA GLY A 49 4.86 -1.77 11.27
C GLY A 49 4.96 -0.41 11.98
N GLY A 50 5.26 0.66 11.25
CA GLY A 50 5.28 2.02 11.78
C GLY A 50 3.91 2.49 12.29
N LEU A 51 2.84 2.20 11.55
CA LEU A 51 1.46 2.52 11.97
C LEU A 51 1.05 1.76 13.23
N PHE A 52 1.42 0.48 13.34
CA PHE A 52 1.21 -0.30 14.56
C PHE A 52 1.98 0.28 15.74
N GLY A 53 3.25 0.65 15.55
CA GLY A 53 4.09 1.26 16.59
C GLY A 53 3.62 2.65 17.03
N TRP A 54 3.08 3.46 16.11
CA TRP A 54 2.50 4.77 16.42
C TRP A 54 1.17 4.67 17.20
N GLY A 55 0.48 3.54 17.10
CA GLY A 55 -0.75 3.25 17.81
C GLY A 55 -1.98 3.52 16.95
N MET A 56 -2.65 2.45 16.55
CA MET A 56 -3.83 2.48 15.68
C MET A 56 -5.03 3.23 16.29
N ASP A 57 -5.08 3.34 17.62
CA ASP A 57 -6.18 4.00 18.34
C ASP A 57 -6.26 5.52 18.06
N HIS A 58 -5.18 6.11 17.55
CA HIS A 58 -5.15 7.51 17.11
C HIS A 58 -5.84 7.74 15.75
N MET A 59 -6.17 6.67 15.02
CA MET A 59 -6.77 6.75 13.70
C MET A 59 -8.27 6.46 13.76
N SER A 60 -9.07 7.32 13.11
CA SER A 60 -10.50 7.02 12.96
C SER A 60 -10.71 5.72 12.17
N PRO A 61 -11.82 4.98 12.39
CA PRO A 61 -12.09 3.73 11.68
C PRO A 61 -12.07 3.88 10.15
N THR A 62 -12.56 5.01 9.63
CA THR A 62 -12.53 5.29 8.19
C THR A 62 -11.11 5.45 7.66
N VAL A 63 -10.23 6.12 8.40
CA VAL A 63 -8.82 6.29 8.00
C VAL A 63 -8.07 4.97 8.10
N GLN A 64 -8.32 4.16 9.14
CA GLN A 64 -7.74 2.81 9.21
C GLN A 64 -8.14 1.95 8.00
N LYS A 65 -9.42 1.96 7.62
CA LYS A 65 -9.90 1.21 6.45
C LYS A 65 -9.33 1.73 5.12
N LEU A 66 -9.17 3.05 4.99
CA LEU A 66 -8.52 3.65 3.82
C LEU A 66 -7.06 3.26 3.72
N VAL A 67 -6.29 3.43 4.79
CA VAL A 67 -4.82 3.26 4.76
C VAL A 67 -4.44 1.78 4.81
N ILE A 68 -4.99 1.01 5.74
CA ILE A 68 -4.55 -0.38 6.00
C ILE A 68 -5.22 -1.32 5.02
N THR A 69 -6.55 -1.39 5.03
CA THR A 69 -7.28 -2.34 4.18
C THR A 69 -7.25 -1.93 2.70
N GLY A 70 -7.46 -0.63 2.41
CA GLY A 70 -7.45 -0.10 1.06
C GLY A 70 -6.04 0.00 0.49
N PHE A 71 -5.31 1.03 0.91
CA PHE A 71 -4.04 1.41 0.30
C PHE A 71 -2.96 0.35 0.48
N LEU A 72 -2.58 0.01 1.72
CA LEU A 72 -1.53 -0.97 1.97
C LEU A 72 -1.94 -2.35 1.44
N GLY A 73 -3.17 -2.79 1.68
CA GLY A 73 -3.68 -4.06 1.16
C GLY A 73 -3.63 -4.18 -0.36
N SER A 74 -3.81 -3.08 -1.11
CA SER A 74 -3.72 -3.08 -2.57
C SER A 74 -2.32 -2.75 -3.11
N LEU A 75 -1.48 -2.08 -2.30
CA LEU A 75 -0.08 -1.80 -2.62
C LEU A 75 0.77 -3.07 -2.54
N THR A 76 0.53 -3.93 -1.55
CA THR A 76 1.27 -5.19 -1.34
C THR A 76 0.67 -6.33 -2.18
N THR A 77 1.40 -7.45 -2.33
CA THR A 77 0.91 -8.66 -3.01
C THR A 77 1.65 -9.91 -2.59
#